data_AF-A0A9E2J577-F1
#
_entry.id   AF-A0A9E2J577-F1
#
_cell.length_a   1.000
_cell.length_b   1.000
_cell.length_c   1.000
_cell.angle_alpha   90.00
_cell.angle_beta   90.00
_cell.angle_gamma   90.00
#
_symmetry.space_group_name_H-M   'P 1'
#
loop_
_entity.id
_entity.type
_entity.pdbx_description
1 polymer ?
#
loop_
_entity_poly.entity_id
_entity_poly.type
_entity_poly.pdbx_seq_one_letter_code
_entity_poly.pdbx_strand_id
1 'polypeptide(L)'
;MKKTPKWFYIVLLLIPFGFTVLLETGLRIFSYGKNLDQWTEISEGKLILNPDIGARYFTSTKNYPHSNHDSFDKTKKANTFRIFVLGGSSAAGFPFSPGGAFSRYIKDYMEIKYPAKTFEVINLGITAINTYTINDLAPGIIKQHPDLIIIYAGHNEYYGALGVGSLESIGNSPLLINTYLYLNRFKTFQLVKNFLKYTAGLLNSGESSAAGATLMARMAEEKSIPLNSEIYLKGAEQFRNNLDNIFSEFNENGIPVVIGTLTSNLKDLPPFISVSTEGYPEAEKVFNRANDELRDNNIHEADSLFRLAKDLDALKFRAPEIFNDIIKELSYKYKYPLANIDSIFNAYSDNIIVGNNLMIDHLHPTLEGYQLMGKIFSELISGFDILNQNQTVTLTSEEIDGIVKSNFAFSKLDSTVSYYTILNLLNDWPFVDKKNTGLFEGITFKNKIDSLAYKIVKENYNWETAHHEAYKWYLSKGDINNFSMELKVLYKQYPFRYDYLDYAAAELLKLKAYGKAEYFLYEKYKIEPDEFSAKWLGNINLFNNNFSEAVNYLKASLKLNGNDAQTLFNLSVAYLRMGSYDSALTTIIKCLKLNPNYANAKTMKIQLEGLLKKPR
;
A
#
# COMPACT_ATOMS: atom_id res chain seq x y z
N MET A 1 5.39 -66.24 -29.96
CA MET A 1 4.82 -65.13 -29.15
C MET A 1 4.44 -63.99 -30.08
N LYS A 2 3.16 -63.58 -30.14
CA LYS A 2 2.76 -62.39 -30.93
C LYS A 2 3.41 -61.17 -30.30
N LYS A 3 4.16 -60.39 -31.07
CA LYS A 3 4.77 -59.13 -30.59
C LYS A 3 3.65 -58.18 -30.18
N THR A 4 3.71 -57.71 -28.94
CA THR A 4 2.77 -56.73 -28.42
C THR A 4 2.81 -55.48 -29.32
N PRO A 5 1.66 -54.95 -29.77
CA PRO A 5 1.64 -53.78 -30.63
C PRO A 5 2.31 -52.58 -29.97
N LYS A 6 3.07 -51.77 -30.73
CA LYS A 6 3.73 -50.58 -30.18
C LYS A 6 2.76 -49.61 -29.49
N TRP A 7 1.50 -49.52 -29.96
CA TRP A 7 0.47 -48.68 -29.35
C TRP A 7 0.11 -49.12 -27.93
N PHE A 8 0.23 -50.40 -27.59
CA PHE A 8 -0.05 -50.90 -26.24
C PHE A 8 0.91 -50.28 -25.22
N TYR A 9 2.20 -50.22 -25.55
CA TYR A 9 3.19 -49.59 -24.68
C TYR A 9 2.99 -48.07 -24.57
N ILE A 10 2.56 -47.42 -25.65
CA ILE A 10 2.21 -45.99 -25.63
C ILE A 10 1.01 -45.76 -24.69
N VAL A 11 -0.05 -46.56 -24.81
CA VAL A 11 -1.23 -46.45 -23.92
C VAL A 11 -0.84 -46.72 -22.47
N LEU A 12 -0.04 -47.76 -22.20
CA LEU A 12 0.42 -48.09 -20.86
C LEU A 12 1.24 -46.94 -20.23
N LEU A 13 2.09 -46.29 -21.02
CA LEU A 13 2.84 -45.10 -20.58
C LEU A 13 1.94 -43.88 -20.36
N LEU A 14 0.83 -43.74 -21.09
CA LEU A 14 -0.10 -42.61 -20.97
C LEU A 14 -1.10 -42.74 -19.81
N ILE A 15 -1.40 -43.96 -19.34
CA ILE A 15 -2.38 -44.19 -18.26
C ILE A 15 -2.08 -43.35 -17.00
N PRO A 16 -0.84 -43.32 -16.45
CA PRO A 16 -0.54 -42.50 -15.28
C PRO A 16 -0.78 -41.01 -15.52
N PHE A 17 -0.39 -40.48 -16.69
CA PHE A 17 -0.62 -39.08 -17.04
C PHE A 17 -2.12 -38.77 -17.16
N GLY A 18 -2.87 -39.64 -17.83
CA GLY A 18 -4.33 -39.52 -17.94
C GLY A 18 -5.00 -39.52 -16.57
N PHE A 19 -4.59 -40.42 -15.67
CA PHE A 19 -5.09 -40.45 -14.29
C PHE A 19 -4.76 -39.17 -13.53
N THR A 20 -3.52 -38.67 -13.59
CA THR A 20 -3.13 -37.43 -12.89
C THR A 20 -3.90 -36.21 -13.41
N VAL A 21 -4.09 -36.10 -14.73
CA VAL A 21 -4.89 -35.02 -15.34
C VAL A 21 -6.35 -35.11 -14.90
N LEU A 22 -6.95 -36.30 -14.92
CA LEU A 22 -8.33 -36.51 -14.47
C LEU A 22 -8.50 -36.21 -12.98
N LEU A 23 -7.55 -36.63 -12.14
CA LEU A 23 -7.56 -36.36 -10.71
C LEU A 23 -7.44 -34.86 -10.44
N GLU A 24 -6.47 -34.17 -11.06
CA GLU A 24 -6.31 -32.72 -10.95
C GLU A 24 -7.58 -31.98 -11.39
N THR A 25 -8.17 -32.40 -12.51
CA THR A 25 -9.43 -31.82 -13.03
C THR A 25 -10.57 -32.03 -12.05
N GLY A 26 -10.74 -33.26 -11.53
CA GLY A 26 -11.76 -33.57 -10.52
C GLY A 26 -11.58 -32.74 -9.25
N LEU A 27 -10.36 -32.66 -8.73
CA LEU A 27 -10.04 -31.85 -7.53
C LEU A 27 -10.33 -30.36 -7.76
N ARG A 28 -10.13 -29.83 -8.97
CA ARG A 28 -10.49 -28.44 -9.33
C ARG A 28 -12.00 -28.24 -9.41
N ILE A 29 -12.74 -29.16 -10.03
CA ILE A 29 -14.21 -29.11 -10.14
C ILE A 29 -14.86 -29.10 -8.75
N PHE A 30 -14.35 -29.91 -7.83
CA PHE A 30 -14.85 -29.98 -6.45
C PHE A 30 -14.15 -28.99 -5.49
N SER A 31 -13.38 -28.02 -6.01
CA SER A 31 -12.72 -26.97 -5.23
C SER A 31 -11.90 -27.50 -4.04
N TYR A 32 -11.22 -28.64 -4.20
CA TYR A 32 -10.35 -29.20 -3.17
C TYR A 32 -9.16 -28.27 -2.87
N GLY A 33 -8.77 -28.17 -1.61
CA GLY A 33 -7.64 -27.35 -1.16
C GLY A 33 -7.88 -25.84 -1.31
N LYS A 34 -6.81 -25.04 -1.38
CA LYS A 34 -6.90 -23.57 -1.48
C LYS A 34 -6.72 -23.10 -2.92
N ASN A 35 -7.40 -22.03 -3.30
CA ASN A 35 -7.07 -21.32 -4.53
C ASN A 35 -5.82 -20.48 -4.30
N LEU A 36 -4.73 -20.83 -4.97
CA LEU A 36 -3.42 -20.16 -4.83
C LEU A 36 -3.00 -19.47 -6.14
N ASP A 37 -3.97 -19.19 -7.01
CA ASP A 37 -3.79 -18.30 -8.15
C ASP A 37 -3.44 -16.91 -7.64
N GLN A 38 -2.59 -16.19 -8.38
CA GLN A 38 -2.07 -14.90 -7.91
C GLN A 38 -3.13 -13.81 -7.82
N TRP A 39 -4.09 -13.81 -8.76
CA TRP A 39 -5.09 -12.76 -8.87
C TRP A 39 -6.49 -13.33 -8.65
N THR A 40 -7.33 -12.58 -7.97
CA THR A 40 -8.77 -12.86 -7.86
C THR A 40 -9.57 -11.61 -8.23
N GLU A 41 -10.76 -11.82 -8.77
CA GLU A 41 -11.67 -10.75 -9.17
C GLU A 41 -12.56 -10.40 -7.97
N ILE A 42 -12.53 -9.13 -7.53
CA ILE A 42 -13.33 -8.64 -6.38
C ILE A 42 -14.67 -8.03 -6.82
N SER A 43 -14.69 -7.49 -8.03
CA SER A 43 -15.89 -7.00 -8.73
C SER A 43 -15.63 -7.06 -10.22
N GLU A 44 -16.67 -6.87 -11.04
CA GLU A 44 -16.56 -6.96 -12.49
C GLU A 44 -15.43 -6.07 -13.03
N GLY A 45 -14.42 -6.70 -13.64
CA GLY A 45 -13.26 -6.03 -14.22
C GLY A 45 -12.23 -5.52 -13.22
N LYS A 46 -12.32 -5.85 -11.93
CA LYS A 46 -11.37 -5.42 -10.87
C LYS A 46 -10.64 -6.60 -10.25
N LEU A 47 -9.31 -6.58 -10.31
CA LEU A 47 -8.44 -7.58 -9.70
C LEU A 47 -7.84 -7.09 -8.40
N ILE A 48 -7.60 -8.02 -7.47
CA ILE A 48 -6.74 -7.84 -6.30
C ILE A 48 -5.75 -9.01 -6.23
N LEU A 49 -4.66 -8.85 -5.48
CA LEU A 49 -3.85 -9.99 -5.06
C LEU A 49 -4.72 -10.95 -4.28
N ASN A 50 -4.70 -12.23 -4.64
CA ASN A 50 -5.50 -13.25 -3.97
C ASN A 50 -5.18 -13.27 -2.47
N PRO A 51 -6.16 -13.03 -1.58
CA PRO A 51 -5.93 -13.05 -0.13
C PRO A 51 -5.33 -14.38 0.34
N ASP A 52 -5.67 -15.50 -0.31
CA ASP A 52 -5.15 -16.83 0.06
C ASP A 52 -3.72 -17.10 -0.43
N ILE A 53 -3.09 -16.19 -1.18
CA ILE A 53 -1.76 -16.40 -1.75
C ILE A 53 -0.69 -16.67 -0.68
N GLY A 54 -0.86 -16.12 0.53
CA GLY A 54 0.04 -16.33 1.66
C GLY A 54 0.21 -17.81 2.01
N ALA A 55 -0.82 -18.64 1.83
CA ALA A 55 -0.74 -20.09 2.07
C ALA A 55 0.27 -20.82 1.17
N ARG A 56 0.83 -20.14 0.16
CA ARG A 56 1.96 -20.66 -0.62
C ARG A 56 3.26 -20.66 0.17
N TYR A 57 3.47 -19.64 0.99
CA TYR A 57 4.74 -19.34 1.65
C TYR A 57 4.76 -19.78 3.11
N PHE A 58 3.62 -19.66 3.80
CA PHE A 58 3.46 -20.06 5.20
C PHE A 58 2.95 -21.52 5.28
N THR A 59 3.81 -22.43 5.74
CA THR A 59 3.54 -23.88 5.71
C THR A 59 2.93 -24.40 7.01
N SER A 60 3.30 -23.81 8.13
CA SER A 60 2.93 -24.26 9.47
C SER A 60 1.91 -23.31 10.11
N THR A 61 1.96 -22.03 9.76
CA THR A 61 1.06 -20.98 10.27
C THR A 61 -0.36 -21.12 9.72
N LYS A 62 -1.35 -21.20 10.62
CA LYS A 62 -2.78 -21.29 10.27
C LYS A 62 -3.35 -19.98 9.69
N ASN A 63 -2.95 -18.85 10.26
CA ASN A 63 -3.38 -17.50 9.86
C ASN A 63 -2.18 -16.74 9.29
N TYR A 64 -2.06 -16.68 7.97
CA TYR A 64 -1.01 -15.95 7.29
C TYR A 64 -1.42 -14.51 7.01
N PRO A 65 -0.45 -13.60 6.90
CA PRO A 65 -0.71 -12.21 6.53
C PRO A 65 -1.20 -12.09 5.08
N HIS A 66 -1.92 -11.00 4.83
CA HIS A 66 -2.44 -10.61 3.53
C HIS A 66 -1.82 -9.26 3.10
N SER A 67 -1.96 -8.93 1.82
CA SER A 67 -1.60 -7.60 1.32
C SER A 67 -2.66 -6.55 1.68
N ASN A 68 -2.43 -5.30 1.30
CA ASN A 68 -3.40 -4.20 1.49
C ASN A 68 -4.67 -4.32 0.64
N HIS A 69 -4.84 -5.39 -0.15
CA HIS A 69 -5.98 -5.62 -1.04
C HIS A 69 -6.23 -4.46 -2.04
N ASP A 70 -5.15 -3.87 -2.54
CA ASP A 70 -5.23 -2.83 -3.57
C ASP A 70 -5.81 -3.38 -4.87
N SER A 71 -6.92 -2.79 -5.30
CA SER A 71 -7.60 -3.16 -6.55
C SER A 71 -7.07 -2.40 -7.76
N PHE A 72 -7.09 -3.03 -8.93
CA PHE A 72 -6.74 -2.42 -10.21
C PHE A 72 -7.60 -2.98 -11.36
N ASP A 73 -7.62 -2.29 -12.50
CA ASP A 73 -8.38 -2.72 -13.66
C ASP A 73 -7.78 -3.99 -14.29
N LYS A 74 -8.59 -5.03 -14.47
CA LYS A 74 -8.23 -6.27 -15.17
C LYS A 74 -7.67 -5.99 -16.56
N THR A 75 -8.28 -5.04 -17.27
CA THR A 75 -7.81 -4.52 -18.55
C THR A 75 -7.26 -3.12 -18.35
N LYS A 76 -5.96 -2.94 -18.55
CA LYS A 76 -5.29 -1.64 -18.42
C LYS A 76 -5.83 -0.65 -19.44
N LYS A 77 -6.24 0.54 -18.99
CA LYS A 77 -6.67 1.64 -19.87
C LYS A 77 -5.45 2.36 -20.45
N ALA A 78 -5.63 2.97 -21.63
CA ALA A 78 -4.53 3.62 -22.36
C ALA A 78 -3.91 4.83 -21.62
N ASN A 79 -4.68 5.54 -20.80
CA ASN A 79 -4.21 6.66 -20.00
C ASN A 79 -3.74 6.26 -18.58
N THR A 80 -3.70 4.97 -18.27
CA THR A 80 -3.29 4.45 -16.96
C THR A 80 -1.79 4.21 -16.90
N PHE A 81 -1.15 4.72 -15.85
CA PHE A 81 0.19 4.35 -15.43
C PHE A 81 0.12 3.40 -14.23
N ARG A 82 0.62 2.17 -14.39
CA ARG A 82 0.46 1.06 -13.47
C ARG A 82 1.78 0.73 -12.77
N ILE A 83 1.79 0.89 -11.45
CA ILE A 83 2.93 0.70 -10.56
C ILE A 83 2.61 -0.43 -9.59
N PHE A 84 3.49 -1.43 -9.47
CA PHE A 84 3.42 -2.42 -8.40
C PHE A 84 4.51 -2.17 -7.36
N VAL A 85 4.12 -2.18 -6.08
CA VAL A 85 5.04 -2.03 -4.94
C VAL A 85 5.22 -3.39 -4.27
N LEU A 86 6.47 -3.86 -4.17
CA LEU A 86 6.85 -5.17 -3.67
C LEU A 86 7.72 -5.03 -2.42
N GLY A 87 7.45 -5.86 -1.41
CA GLY A 87 8.31 -5.94 -0.23
C GLY A 87 7.65 -6.53 1.00
N GLY A 88 8.34 -6.39 2.14
CA GLY A 88 7.90 -6.91 3.42
C GLY A 88 6.89 -6.02 4.15
N SER A 89 6.88 -6.11 5.47
CA SER A 89 6.03 -5.29 6.36
C SER A 89 6.23 -3.79 6.15
N SER A 90 7.49 -3.35 6.00
CA SER A 90 7.76 -1.93 5.74
C SER A 90 7.20 -1.47 4.39
N ALA A 91 7.26 -2.30 3.35
CA ALA A 91 6.64 -1.96 2.06
C ALA A 91 5.11 -1.92 2.16
N ALA A 92 4.51 -2.82 2.94
CA ALA A 92 3.07 -2.82 3.21
C ALA A 92 2.60 -1.57 3.98
N GLY A 93 3.52 -0.83 4.62
CA GLY A 93 3.23 0.35 5.44
C GLY A 93 3.03 0.06 6.92
N PHE A 94 3.41 -1.12 7.40
CA PHE A 94 3.23 -1.50 8.81
C PHE A 94 4.00 -0.56 9.74
N PRO A 95 3.45 -0.11 10.89
CA PRO A 95 2.15 -0.45 11.48
C PRO A 95 0.99 0.49 11.07
N PHE A 96 1.18 1.32 10.05
CA PHE A 96 0.19 2.31 9.58
C PHE A 96 -0.62 1.83 8.36
N SER A 97 -0.54 0.55 8.00
CA SER A 97 -1.26 -0.04 6.87
C SER A 97 -2.78 0.02 7.06
N PRO A 98 -3.57 0.17 5.97
CA PRO A 98 -3.12 0.40 4.59
C PRO A 98 -2.93 1.89 4.27
N GLY A 99 -3.47 2.81 5.08
CA GLY A 99 -3.55 4.25 4.78
C GLY A 99 -2.22 5.01 4.89
N GLY A 100 -1.31 4.57 5.77
CA GLY A 100 -0.02 5.21 6.01
C GLY A 100 1.15 4.68 5.17
N ALA A 101 0.90 3.73 4.27
CA ALA A 101 1.94 3.19 3.39
C ALA A 101 2.47 4.27 2.42
N PHE A 102 3.78 4.25 2.14
CA PHE A 102 4.40 5.20 1.21
C PHE A 102 3.78 5.13 -0.21
N SER A 103 3.19 3.99 -0.59
CA SER A 103 2.45 3.82 -1.85
C SER A 103 1.25 4.76 -1.97
N ARG A 104 0.60 5.12 -0.85
CA ARG A 104 -0.49 6.10 -0.82
C ARG A 104 0.02 7.50 -1.13
N TYR A 105 1.15 7.86 -0.54
CA TYR A 105 1.82 9.12 -0.83
C TYR A 105 2.20 9.21 -2.30
N ILE A 106 2.81 8.16 -2.86
CA ILE A 106 3.18 8.11 -4.28
C ILE A 106 1.95 8.35 -5.16
N LYS A 107 0.85 7.65 -4.90
CA LYS A 107 -0.37 7.84 -5.69
C LYS A 107 -0.87 9.29 -5.67
N ASP A 108 -0.99 9.89 -4.47
CA ASP A 108 -1.48 11.26 -4.33
C ASP A 108 -0.52 12.28 -4.98
N TYR A 109 0.79 12.12 -4.80
CA TYR A 109 1.80 12.99 -5.42
C TYR A 109 1.71 12.93 -6.96
N MET A 110 1.63 11.73 -7.53
CA MET A 110 1.62 11.54 -8.98
C MET A 110 0.32 12.02 -9.62
N GLU A 111 -0.83 11.83 -8.96
CA GLU A 111 -2.13 12.36 -9.43
C GLU A 111 -2.18 13.89 -9.42
N ILE A 112 -1.53 14.55 -8.46
CA ILE A 112 -1.39 16.01 -8.45
C ILE A 112 -0.46 16.47 -9.58
N LYS A 113 0.69 15.80 -9.73
CA LYS A 113 1.72 16.22 -10.69
C LYS A 113 1.30 16.02 -12.15
N TYR A 114 0.58 14.93 -12.43
CA TYR A 114 0.17 14.50 -13.77
C TYR A 114 -1.35 14.29 -13.85
N PRO A 115 -2.16 15.35 -13.77
CA PRO A 115 -3.63 15.25 -13.65
C PRO A 115 -4.33 14.63 -14.88
N ALA A 116 -3.64 14.57 -16.03
CA ALA A 116 -4.15 13.93 -17.25
C ALA A 116 -3.98 12.40 -17.27
N LYS A 117 -3.25 11.82 -16.30
CA LYS A 117 -2.99 10.38 -16.19
C LYS A 117 -3.76 9.80 -15.02
N THR A 118 -4.15 8.53 -15.15
CA THR A 118 -4.67 7.75 -14.03
C THR A 118 -3.54 6.91 -13.46
N PHE A 119 -3.31 6.95 -12.15
CA PHE A 119 -2.30 6.13 -11.51
C PHE A 119 -2.94 4.95 -10.78
N GLU A 120 -2.54 3.75 -11.18
CA GLU A 120 -2.79 2.54 -10.40
C GLU A 120 -1.50 2.22 -9.64
N VAL A 121 -1.50 2.48 -8.33
CA VAL A 121 -0.38 2.10 -7.45
C VAL A 121 -0.84 0.95 -6.57
N ILE A 122 -0.40 -0.26 -6.89
CA ILE A 122 -0.84 -1.51 -6.24
C ILE A 122 0.23 -1.96 -5.25
N ASN A 123 -0.07 -1.89 -3.96
CA ASN A 123 0.83 -2.37 -2.92
C ASN A 123 0.62 -3.86 -2.63
N LEU A 124 1.58 -4.67 -3.05
CA LEU A 124 1.62 -6.11 -2.83
C LEU A 124 2.50 -6.50 -1.63
N GLY A 125 2.86 -5.53 -0.78
CA GLY A 125 3.61 -5.78 0.43
C GLY A 125 2.87 -6.75 1.35
N ILE A 126 3.58 -7.75 1.88
CA ILE A 126 3.05 -8.72 2.84
C ILE A 126 4.01 -8.76 4.02
N THR A 127 3.50 -8.82 5.25
CA THR A 127 4.37 -8.90 6.42
C THR A 127 5.09 -10.26 6.47
N ALA A 128 6.29 -10.30 7.06
CA ALA A 128 7.07 -11.52 7.27
C ALA A 128 7.42 -12.35 6.01
N ILE A 129 7.45 -11.74 4.82
CA ILE A 129 7.97 -12.38 3.60
C ILE A 129 9.41 -11.97 3.31
N ASN A 130 10.10 -12.75 2.48
CA ASN A 130 11.42 -12.44 1.94
C ASN A 130 11.41 -12.44 0.40
N THR A 131 12.60 -12.37 -0.22
CA THR A 131 12.73 -12.30 -1.68
C THR A 131 12.21 -13.53 -2.44
N TYR A 132 12.04 -14.71 -1.83
CA TYR A 132 11.39 -15.85 -2.50
C TYR A 132 9.95 -15.54 -2.89
N THR A 133 9.21 -14.87 -2.00
CA THR A 133 7.83 -14.49 -2.29
C THR A 133 7.78 -13.50 -3.43
N ILE A 134 8.68 -12.50 -3.46
CA ILE A 134 8.73 -11.51 -4.54
C ILE A 134 9.04 -12.20 -5.88
N ASN A 135 10.01 -13.12 -5.89
CA ASN A 135 10.39 -13.90 -7.07
C ASN A 135 9.22 -14.76 -7.59
N ASP A 136 8.45 -15.42 -6.71
CA ASP A 136 7.29 -16.23 -7.12
C ASP A 136 6.11 -15.40 -7.67
N LEU A 137 5.99 -14.13 -7.26
CA LEU A 137 4.95 -13.20 -7.72
C LEU A 137 5.28 -12.51 -9.05
N ALA A 138 6.57 -12.38 -9.41
CA ALA A 138 7.02 -11.63 -10.58
C ALA A 138 6.35 -12.07 -11.91
N PRO A 139 6.25 -13.38 -12.24
CA PRO A 139 5.63 -13.81 -13.50
C PRO A 139 4.15 -13.38 -13.63
N GLY A 140 3.41 -13.36 -12.52
CA GLY A 140 2.01 -12.95 -12.54
C GLY A 140 1.83 -11.43 -12.61
N ILE A 141 2.80 -10.66 -12.12
CA ILE A 141 2.84 -9.19 -12.22
C ILE A 141 3.11 -8.78 -13.66
N ILE A 142 4.09 -9.41 -14.33
CA ILE A 142 4.44 -9.13 -15.74
C ILE A 142 3.21 -9.27 -16.65
N LYS A 143 2.38 -10.30 -16.42
CA LYS A 143 1.11 -10.51 -17.15
C LYS A 143 0.09 -9.39 -16.98
N GLN A 144 0.25 -8.51 -15.99
CA GLN A 144 -0.60 -7.33 -15.77
C GLN A 144 -0.05 -6.06 -16.42
N HIS A 145 0.97 -6.16 -17.27
CA HIS A 145 1.53 -5.04 -18.05
C HIS A 145 1.87 -3.79 -17.19
N PRO A 146 2.73 -3.95 -16.17
CA PRO A 146 3.18 -2.82 -15.34
C PRO A 146 3.99 -1.83 -16.17
N ASP A 147 3.90 -0.54 -15.84
CA ASP A 147 4.82 0.48 -16.35
C ASP A 147 6.05 0.64 -15.46
N LEU A 148 5.94 0.25 -14.18
CA LEU A 148 6.99 0.38 -13.19
C LEU A 148 6.83 -0.61 -12.04
N ILE A 149 7.95 -1.11 -11.53
CA ILE A 149 8.03 -1.85 -10.27
C ILE A 149 8.79 -1.02 -9.23
N ILE A 150 8.30 -1.01 -8.00
CA ILE A 150 9.00 -0.45 -6.84
C ILE A 150 9.31 -1.58 -5.87
N ILE A 151 10.55 -1.68 -5.39
CA ILE A 151 10.96 -2.70 -4.42
C ILE A 151 11.55 -2.06 -3.17
N TYR A 152 11.03 -2.45 -2.00
CA TYR A 152 11.63 -2.18 -0.69
C TYR A 152 11.58 -3.46 0.17
N ALA A 153 12.65 -4.27 0.11
CA ALA A 153 12.67 -5.61 0.70
C ALA A 153 14.07 -6.02 1.18
N GLY A 154 14.12 -6.72 2.32
CA GLY A 154 15.34 -7.37 2.81
C GLY A 154 15.40 -7.56 4.33
N HIS A 155 14.65 -6.79 5.12
CA HIS A 155 14.63 -6.94 6.59
C HIS A 155 14.31 -8.36 7.08
N ASN A 156 13.41 -9.04 6.38
CA ASN A 156 12.95 -10.38 6.75
C ASN A 156 13.67 -11.49 5.96
N GLU A 157 14.82 -11.24 5.34
CA GLU A 157 15.43 -12.25 4.46
C GLU A 157 15.78 -13.56 5.19
N TYR A 158 16.28 -13.44 6.42
CA TYR A 158 16.68 -14.58 7.24
C TYR A 158 15.48 -15.30 7.85
N TYR A 159 14.57 -14.58 8.51
CA TYR A 159 13.49 -15.17 9.31
C TYR A 159 12.12 -15.17 8.64
N GLY A 160 11.94 -14.41 7.56
CA GLY A 160 10.72 -14.40 6.77
C GLY A 160 10.41 -15.77 6.18
N ALA A 161 9.20 -15.96 5.66
CA ALA A 161 8.73 -17.24 5.18
C ALA A 161 9.72 -17.84 4.16
N LEU A 162 10.11 -19.10 4.36
CA LEU A 162 11.09 -19.85 3.57
C LEU A 162 12.55 -19.37 3.72
N GLY A 163 12.82 -18.42 4.61
CA GLY A 163 14.17 -17.90 4.86
C GLY A 163 15.06 -18.92 5.56
N VAL A 164 16.38 -18.80 5.35
CA VAL A 164 17.40 -19.73 5.89
C VAL A 164 17.39 -19.90 7.41
N GLY A 165 16.93 -18.87 8.13
CA GLY A 165 16.79 -18.85 9.59
C GLY A 165 15.36 -19.12 10.07
N SER A 166 14.38 -19.22 9.18
CA SER A 166 12.96 -19.31 9.55
C SER A 166 12.57 -20.69 10.07
N LEU A 167 11.58 -20.72 10.98
CA LEU A 167 10.83 -21.94 11.31
C LEU A 167 9.69 -22.22 10.31
N GLU A 168 9.28 -21.21 9.53
CA GLU A 168 8.33 -21.36 8.41
C GLU A 168 9.09 -21.71 7.13
N SER A 169 9.74 -22.89 7.11
CA SER A 169 10.52 -23.36 5.96
C SER A 169 10.37 -24.85 5.73
N ILE A 170 10.65 -25.29 4.49
CA ILE A 170 10.70 -26.70 4.07
C ILE A 170 12.14 -27.18 3.84
N GLY A 171 13.12 -26.38 4.25
CA GLY A 171 14.56 -26.64 4.07
C GLY A 171 15.28 -25.41 3.49
N ASN A 172 16.60 -25.48 3.38
CA ASN A 172 17.44 -24.35 2.98
C ASN A 172 17.97 -24.45 1.54
N SER A 173 17.46 -25.40 0.74
CA SER A 173 17.88 -25.57 -0.65
C SER A 173 16.99 -24.73 -1.59
N PRO A 174 17.58 -23.80 -2.38
CA PRO A 174 16.81 -23.00 -3.34
C PRO A 174 16.05 -23.85 -4.37
N LEU A 175 16.65 -24.96 -4.83
CA LEU A 175 16.00 -25.88 -5.77
C LEU A 175 14.75 -26.51 -5.15
N LEU A 176 14.84 -26.94 -3.88
CA LEU A 176 13.72 -27.54 -3.16
C LEU A 176 12.59 -26.52 -2.95
N ILE A 177 12.94 -25.32 -2.50
CA ILE A 177 11.98 -24.22 -2.26
C ILE A 177 11.24 -23.86 -3.55
N ASN A 178 11.96 -23.60 -4.63
CA ASN A 178 11.35 -23.23 -5.91
C ASN A 178 10.50 -24.37 -6.49
N THR A 179 10.94 -25.62 -6.36
CA THR A 179 10.15 -26.79 -6.78
C THR A 179 8.86 -26.91 -5.98
N TYR A 180 8.91 -26.72 -4.66
CA TYR A 180 7.73 -26.70 -3.82
C TYR A 180 6.75 -25.58 -4.22
N LEU A 181 7.24 -24.36 -4.40
CA LEU A 181 6.42 -23.21 -4.78
C LEU A 181 5.72 -23.41 -6.13
N TYR A 182 6.42 -24.04 -7.08
CA TYR A 182 5.86 -24.44 -8.37
C TYR A 182 4.77 -25.52 -8.21
N LEU A 183 5.08 -26.60 -7.49
CA LEU A 183 4.17 -27.73 -7.31
C LEU A 183 2.92 -27.37 -6.50
N ASN A 184 3.02 -26.41 -5.57
CA ASN A 184 1.91 -26.00 -4.70
C ASN A 184 0.72 -25.36 -5.48
N ARG A 185 0.91 -25.05 -6.76
CA ARG A 185 -0.15 -24.60 -7.70
C ARG A 185 -1.11 -25.73 -8.12
N PHE A 186 -0.72 -26.99 -7.95
CA PHE A 186 -1.51 -28.16 -8.35
C PHE A 186 -2.31 -28.71 -7.16
N LYS A 187 -3.59 -29.03 -7.41
CA LYS A 187 -4.48 -29.58 -6.37
C LYS A 187 -4.07 -30.97 -5.94
N THR A 188 -3.57 -31.77 -6.87
CA THR A 188 -2.96 -33.09 -6.62
C THR A 188 -1.78 -32.99 -5.65
N PHE A 189 -0.90 -32.01 -5.81
CA PHE A 189 0.20 -31.80 -4.86
C PHE A 189 -0.32 -31.34 -3.49
N GLN A 190 -1.30 -30.43 -3.44
CA GLN A 190 -1.95 -30.04 -2.19
C GLN A 190 -2.60 -31.26 -1.48
N LEU A 191 -3.21 -32.17 -2.24
CA LEU A 191 -3.78 -33.42 -1.71
C LEU A 191 -2.70 -34.29 -1.06
N VAL A 192 -1.59 -34.53 -1.76
CA VAL A 192 -0.45 -35.29 -1.21
C VAL A 192 0.09 -34.62 0.05
N LYS A 193 0.31 -33.30 0.01
CA LYS A 193 0.79 -32.53 1.16
C LYS A 193 -0.14 -32.63 2.36
N ASN A 194 -1.45 -32.48 2.15
CA ASN A 194 -2.46 -32.59 3.20
C ASN A 194 -2.53 -34.00 3.79
N PHE A 195 -2.40 -35.03 2.95
CA PHE A 195 -2.33 -36.42 3.38
C PHE A 195 -1.10 -36.66 4.26
N LEU A 196 0.09 -36.22 3.83
CA LEU A 196 1.32 -36.34 4.61
C LEU A 196 1.22 -35.61 5.96
N LYS A 197 0.64 -34.41 5.98
CA LYS A 197 0.41 -33.64 7.21
C LYS A 197 -0.57 -34.36 8.15
N TYR A 198 -1.63 -34.92 7.61
CA TYR A 198 -2.60 -35.71 8.38
C TYR A 198 -1.94 -36.96 8.99
N THR A 199 -1.16 -37.72 8.21
CA THR A 199 -0.46 -38.91 8.73
C THR A 199 0.61 -38.56 9.76
N ALA A 200 1.34 -37.46 9.58
CA ALA A 200 2.32 -37.01 10.55
C ALA A 200 1.66 -36.53 11.87
N GLY A 201 0.51 -35.85 11.77
CA GLY A 201 -0.26 -35.41 12.94
C GLY A 201 -0.84 -36.55 13.78
N LEU A 202 -1.13 -37.71 13.17
CA LEU A 202 -1.54 -38.91 13.90
C LEU A 202 -0.41 -39.51 14.75
N LEU A 203 0.85 -39.25 14.39
CA LEU A 203 2.04 -39.76 15.09
C LEU A 203 2.54 -38.78 16.17
N ASN A 204 2.29 -37.48 15.99
CA ASN A 204 2.71 -36.43 16.92
C ASN A 204 1.49 -35.78 17.58
N SER A 205 1.05 -36.34 18.72
CA SER A 205 0.00 -35.76 19.59
C SER A 205 0.53 -34.69 20.55
N GLY A 206 1.55 -33.94 20.15
CA GLY A 206 2.15 -32.87 20.94
C GLY A 206 1.68 -31.50 20.47
N GLU A 207 0.72 -30.91 21.16
CA GLU A 207 0.45 -29.48 21.06
C GLU A 207 1.60 -28.70 21.72
N SER A 208 2.21 -27.76 20.99
CA SER A 208 2.99 -26.65 21.54
C SER A 208 2.59 -25.39 20.75
N SER A 209 1.85 -24.45 21.34
CA SER A 209 2.16 -23.47 22.41
C SER A 209 2.89 -22.21 21.92
N ALA A 210 2.16 -21.36 21.20
CA ALA A 210 2.40 -19.91 21.15
C ALA A 210 1.10 -19.17 20.78
N ALA A 211 0.00 -19.50 21.45
CA ALA A 211 -1.27 -18.80 21.27
C ALA A 211 -1.13 -17.36 21.79
N GLY A 212 -0.83 -16.42 20.88
CA GLY A 212 -0.81 -14.99 21.18
C GLY A 212 0.48 -14.24 20.85
N ALA A 213 1.61 -14.90 20.57
CA ALA A 213 2.85 -14.24 20.16
C ALA A 213 2.73 -13.59 18.77
N THR A 214 3.49 -12.52 18.49
CA THR A 214 3.60 -11.95 17.13
C THR A 214 4.05 -13.00 16.12
N LEU A 215 3.72 -12.78 14.83
CA LEU A 215 4.12 -13.70 13.77
C LEU A 215 5.65 -13.87 13.71
N MET A 216 6.39 -12.77 13.81
CA MET A 216 7.86 -12.82 13.77
C MET A 216 8.47 -13.55 14.97
N ALA A 217 7.87 -13.44 16.16
CA ALA A 217 8.31 -14.22 17.32
C ALA A 217 8.27 -15.73 17.06
N ARG A 218 7.20 -16.20 16.41
CA ARG A 218 7.04 -17.63 16.06
C ARG A 218 7.98 -18.10 14.94
N MET A 219 8.43 -17.18 14.09
CA MET A 219 9.27 -17.52 12.93
C MET A 219 10.76 -17.53 13.26
N ALA A 220 11.18 -16.75 14.26
CA ALA A 220 12.57 -16.51 14.60
C ALA A 220 13.07 -17.25 15.87
N GLU A 221 12.17 -17.85 16.64
CA GLU A 221 12.42 -18.39 17.99
C GLU A 221 13.78 -19.12 18.12
N GLU A 222 14.59 -18.61 19.06
CA GLU A 222 15.89 -19.14 19.54
C GLU A 222 17.04 -19.27 18.52
N LYS A 223 16.93 -18.70 17.31
CA LYS A 223 18.01 -18.73 16.31
C LYS A 223 18.83 -17.45 16.28
N SER A 224 19.95 -17.45 17.01
CA SER A 224 21.04 -16.49 16.84
C SER A 224 21.75 -16.72 15.51
N ILE A 225 21.97 -15.65 14.73
CA ILE A 225 22.72 -15.65 13.47
C ILE A 225 23.91 -14.68 13.62
N PRO A 226 25.06 -15.15 14.13
CA PRO A 226 26.28 -14.35 14.23
C PRO A 226 26.75 -13.86 12.86
N LEU A 227 27.42 -12.71 12.84
CA LEU A 227 28.04 -12.15 11.63
C LEU A 227 29.01 -13.16 11.01
N ASN A 228 28.99 -13.30 9.68
CA ASN A 228 29.84 -14.24 8.92
C ASN A 228 29.66 -15.74 9.22
N SER A 229 28.68 -16.12 10.04
CA SER A 229 28.30 -17.53 10.19
C SER A 229 27.82 -18.16 8.86
N GLU A 230 27.79 -19.49 8.77
CA GLU A 230 27.32 -20.18 7.56
C GLU A 230 25.87 -19.78 7.19
N ILE A 231 24.99 -19.62 8.19
CA ILE A 231 23.60 -19.20 7.97
C ILE A 231 23.54 -17.74 7.49
N TYR A 232 24.40 -16.87 8.02
CA TYR A 232 24.53 -15.48 7.55
C TYR A 232 24.89 -15.44 6.06
N LEU A 233 25.93 -16.16 5.66
CA LEU A 233 26.40 -16.19 4.27
C LEU A 233 25.34 -16.77 3.33
N LYS A 234 24.64 -17.84 3.73
CA LYS A 234 23.54 -18.41 2.94
C LYS A 234 22.38 -17.44 2.77
N GLY A 235 22.05 -16.64 3.78
CA GLY A 235 20.99 -15.64 3.65
C GLY A 235 21.37 -14.48 2.72
N ALA A 236 22.64 -14.06 2.74
CA ALA A 236 23.16 -13.07 1.78
C ALA A 236 23.17 -13.61 0.34
N GLU A 237 23.56 -14.87 0.15
CA GLU A 237 23.48 -15.54 -1.16
C GLU A 237 22.03 -15.69 -1.63
N GLN A 238 21.11 -16.09 -0.74
CA GLN A 238 19.68 -16.17 -1.03
C GLN A 238 19.15 -14.81 -1.52
N PHE A 239 19.43 -13.73 -0.78
CA PHE A 239 19.02 -12.37 -1.14
C PHE A 239 19.51 -11.99 -2.53
N ARG A 240 20.82 -12.17 -2.78
CA ARG A 240 21.46 -11.85 -4.05
C ARG A 240 20.85 -12.62 -5.20
N ASN A 241 20.74 -13.95 -5.08
CA ASN A 241 20.29 -14.80 -6.17
C ASN A 241 18.83 -14.52 -6.52
N ASN A 242 17.96 -14.37 -5.52
CA ASN A 242 16.56 -14.03 -5.75
C ASN A 242 16.42 -12.63 -6.35
N LEU A 243 17.13 -11.63 -5.83
CA LEU A 243 17.06 -10.27 -6.35
C LEU A 243 17.60 -10.15 -7.79
N ASP A 244 18.69 -10.88 -8.10
CA ASP A 244 19.23 -10.96 -9.46
C ASP A 244 18.22 -11.59 -10.43
N ASN A 245 17.54 -12.67 -10.02
CA ASN A 245 16.48 -13.29 -10.82
C ASN A 245 15.29 -12.34 -11.05
N ILE A 246 14.82 -11.66 -10.00
CA ILE A 246 13.73 -10.68 -10.08
C ILE A 246 14.11 -9.56 -11.06
N PHE A 247 15.32 -9.02 -10.95
CA PHE A 247 15.79 -7.95 -11.83
C PHE A 247 15.95 -8.43 -13.28
N SER A 248 16.50 -9.63 -13.49
CA SER A 248 16.59 -10.23 -14.82
C SER A 248 15.21 -10.38 -15.47
N GLU A 249 14.23 -10.93 -14.73
CA GLU A 249 12.90 -11.20 -15.27
C GLU A 249 12.18 -9.91 -15.69
N PHE A 250 12.25 -8.84 -14.88
CA PHE A 250 11.68 -7.54 -15.28
C PHE A 250 12.46 -6.88 -16.42
N ASN A 251 13.79 -6.99 -16.43
CA ASN A 251 14.63 -6.40 -17.47
C ASN A 251 14.39 -7.06 -18.84
N GLU A 252 14.29 -8.39 -18.87
CA GLU A 252 13.97 -9.17 -20.08
C GLU A 252 12.60 -8.80 -20.67
N ASN A 253 11.67 -8.34 -19.84
CA ASN A 253 10.34 -7.90 -20.25
C ASN A 253 10.26 -6.37 -20.47
N GLY A 254 11.37 -5.64 -20.40
CA GLY A 254 11.43 -4.19 -20.63
C GLY A 254 10.72 -3.37 -19.56
N ILE A 255 10.54 -3.91 -18.35
CA ILE A 255 9.87 -3.25 -17.25
C ILE A 255 10.92 -2.60 -16.34
N PRO A 256 10.86 -1.28 -16.11
CA PRO A 256 11.78 -0.61 -15.20
C PRO A 256 11.48 -0.96 -13.74
N VAL A 257 12.54 -1.00 -12.93
CA VAL A 257 12.47 -1.18 -11.48
C VAL A 257 13.10 0.02 -10.81
N VAL A 258 12.49 0.52 -9.73
CA VAL A 258 13.11 1.43 -8.77
C VAL A 258 13.22 0.69 -7.45
N ILE A 259 14.43 0.59 -6.90
CA ILE A 259 14.66 -0.12 -5.64
C ILE A 259 15.16 0.84 -4.55
N GLY A 260 14.69 0.67 -3.33
CA GLY A 260 15.15 1.43 -2.18
C GLY A 260 16.24 0.71 -1.39
N THR A 261 17.29 1.43 -1.01
CA THR A 261 18.22 0.97 0.04
C THR A 261 17.46 0.78 1.35
N LEU A 262 17.82 -0.24 2.13
CA LEU A 262 17.22 -0.54 3.41
C LEU A 262 17.80 0.37 4.49
N THR A 263 16.94 0.88 5.35
CA THR A 263 17.33 1.72 6.49
C THR A 263 16.80 1.15 7.80
N SER A 264 17.39 1.54 8.92
CA SER A 264 17.07 1.01 10.25
C SER A 264 17.32 2.07 11.32
N ASN A 265 16.68 1.94 12.47
CA ASN A 265 17.07 2.72 13.63
C ASN A 265 18.47 2.28 14.07
N LEU A 266 19.41 3.22 14.05
CA LEU A 266 20.82 2.96 14.33
C LEU A 266 21.19 3.31 15.77
N LYS A 267 20.73 4.47 16.28
CA LYS A 267 21.27 5.05 17.53
C LYS A 267 20.37 4.91 18.76
N ASP A 268 19.05 4.83 18.59
CA ASP A 268 18.12 4.94 19.72
C ASP A 268 17.70 3.58 20.29
N LEU A 269 17.97 2.49 19.58
CA LEU A 269 17.59 1.14 19.98
C LEU A 269 18.81 0.21 19.97
N PRO A 270 19.14 -0.43 21.11
CA PRO A 270 20.28 -1.33 21.20
C PRO A 270 20.04 -2.62 20.39
N PRO A 271 21.11 -3.38 20.08
CA PRO A 271 21.00 -4.75 19.58
C PRO A 271 20.12 -5.64 20.47
N PHE A 272 19.35 -6.54 19.86
CA PHE A 272 18.52 -7.48 20.63
C PHE A 272 19.32 -8.62 21.24
N ILE A 273 20.23 -9.23 20.45
CA ILE A 273 21.01 -10.38 20.90
C ILE A 273 22.49 -10.07 20.68
N SER A 274 23.23 -9.96 21.78
CA SER A 274 24.68 -9.74 21.79
C SER A 274 25.38 -11.06 22.08
N VAL A 275 26.17 -11.57 21.13
CA VAL A 275 26.97 -12.81 21.28
C VAL A 275 28.43 -12.57 20.92
N SER A 276 29.31 -13.40 21.48
CA SER A 276 30.71 -13.45 21.07
C SER A 276 30.81 -14.02 19.65
N THR A 277 31.43 -13.27 18.74
CA THR A 277 31.70 -13.68 17.36
C THR A 277 33.20 -13.66 17.15
N GLU A 278 33.76 -14.73 16.58
CA GLU A 278 35.22 -14.82 16.38
C GLU A 278 35.75 -13.63 15.57
N GLY A 279 36.75 -12.93 16.11
CA GLY A 279 37.34 -11.76 15.49
C GLY A 279 36.55 -10.45 15.64
N TYR A 280 35.42 -10.46 16.35
CA TYR A 280 34.59 -9.26 16.56
C TYR A 280 34.23 -9.03 18.03
N PRO A 281 34.10 -7.76 18.47
CA PRO A 281 33.50 -7.43 19.75
C PRO A 281 32.01 -7.80 19.80
N GLU A 282 31.46 -7.90 21.00
CA GLU A 282 30.02 -8.05 21.23
C GLU A 282 29.23 -6.82 20.75
N ALA A 283 28.06 -7.04 20.16
CA ALA A 283 27.21 -5.99 19.57
C ALA A 283 26.89 -4.87 20.56
N GLU A 284 26.54 -5.22 21.80
CA GLU A 284 26.21 -4.27 22.87
C GLU A 284 27.41 -3.38 23.25
N LYS A 285 28.63 -3.94 23.30
CA LYS A 285 29.85 -3.17 23.57
C LYS A 285 30.13 -2.15 22.47
N VAL A 286 29.93 -2.55 21.21
CA VAL A 286 30.08 -1.63 20.07
C VAL A 286 29.03 -0.53 20.10
N PHE A 287 27.78 -0.88 20.41
CA PHE A 287 26.69 0.10 20.53
C PHE A 287 26.95 1.13 21.63
N ASN A 288 27.45 0.70 22.79
CA ASN A 288 27.81 1.61 23.88
C ASN A 288 28.96 2.54 23.47
N ARG A 289 29.99 2.02 22.79
CA ARG A 289 31.07 2.85 22.24
C ARG A 289 30.55 3.85 21.19
N ALA A 290 29.62 3.46 20.33
CA ALA A 290 29.00 4.36 19.35
C ALA A 290 28.29 5.54 20.04
N ASN A 291 27.60 5.28 21.15
CA ASN A 291 27.00 6.33 21.98
C ASN A 291 28.04 7.24 22.62
N ASP A 292 29.17 6.70 23.08
CA ASP A 292 30.27 7.50 23.63
C ASP A 292 30.83 8.46 22.57
N GLU A 293 31.13 7.97 21.37
CA GLU A 293 31.60 8.78 20.23
C GLU A 293 30.57 9.84 19.82
N LEU A 294 29.27 9.50 19.86
CA LEU A 294 28.20 10.46 19.57
C LEU A 294 28.15 11.59 20.62
N ARG A 295 28.33 11.27 21.91
CA ARG A 295 28.39 12.29 22.99
C ARG A 295 29.62 13.19 22.85
N ASP A 296 30.72 12.64 22.36
CA ASP A 296 31.96 13.37 22.08
C ASP A 296 31.91 14.13 20.72
N ASN A 297 30.75 14.13 20.05
CA ASN A 297 30.50 14.78 18.76
C ASN A 297 31.33 14.22 17.59
N ASN A 298 31.83 12.99 17.71
CA ASN A 298 32.53 12.24 16.66
C ASN A 298 31.53 11.49 15.77
N ILE A 299 30.67 12.24 15.07
CA ILE A 299 29.49 11.72 14.35
C ILE A 299 29.84 10.60 13.35
N HIS A 300 30.90 10.74 12.57
CA HIS A 300 31.26 9.74 11.55
C HIS A 300 31.71 8.39 12.15
N GLU A 301 32.46 8.43 13.25
CA GLU A 301 32.87 7.22 13.97
C GLU A 301 31.64 6.58 14.65
N ALA A 302 30.77 7.40 15.25
CA ALA A 302 29.52 6.94 15.84
C ALA A 302 28.64 6.21 14.82
N ASP A 303 28.39 6.78 13.63
CA ASP A 303 27.61 6.12 12.56
C ASP A 303 28.22 4.76 12.18
N SER A 304 29.53 4.73 11.96
CA SER A 304 30.26 3.51 11.60
C SER A 304 30.11 2.42 12.67
N LEU A 305 30.23 2.79 13.95
CA LEU A 305 30.06 1.87 15.07
C LEU A 305 28.61 1.43 15.24
N PHE A 306 27.62 2.31 15.06
CA PHE A 306 26.20 1.92 15.12
C PHE A 306 25.85 0.91 14.01
N ARG A 307 26.36 1.10 12.78
CA ARG A 307 26.20 0.14 11.69
C ARG A 307 26.86 -1.19 11.99
N LEU A 308 28.07 -1.18 12.56
CA LEU A 308 28.74 -2.40 13.00
C LEU A 308 27.95 -3.11 14.11
N ALA A 309 27.44 -2.37 15.11
CA ALA A 309 26.62 -2.94 16.17
C ALA A 309 25.33 -3.58 15.62
N LYS A 310 24.69 -2.94 14.64
CA LYS A 310 23.54 -3.51 13.90
C LYS A 310 23.90 -4.82 13.22
N ASP A 311 25.03 -4.88 12.52
CA ASP A 311 25.45 -6.10 11.80
C ASP A 311 25.89 -7.23 12.74
N LEU A 312 26.42 -6.87 13.92
CA LEU A 312 26.76 -7.80 15.00
C LEU A 312 25.55 -8.31 15.78
N ASP A 313 24.42 -7.61 15.75
CA ASP A 313 23.17 -8.04 16.39
C ASP A 313 22.77 -9.42 15.88
N ALA A 314 22.83 -10.42 16.74
CA ALA A 314 22.64 -11.81 16.33
C ALA A 314 21.17 -12.12 16.00
N LEU A 315 20.24 -11.24 16.39
CA LEU A 315 18.87 -11.27 15.87
C LEU A 315 18.78 -10.40 14.61
N LYS A 316 18.94 -11.04 13.45
CA LYS A 316 18.95 -10.40 12.13
C LYS A 316 17.56 -9.93 11.63
N PHE A 317 16.89 -9.09 12.42
CA PHE A 317 15.65 -8.38 12.03
C PHE A 317 15.96 -7.11 11.23
N ARG A 318 17.04 -6.42 11.59
CA ARG A 318 17.59 -5.34 10.76
C ARG A 318 18.35 -5.94 9.60
N ALA A 319 18.20 -5.34 8.42
CA ALA A 319 18.93 -5.77 7.24
C ALA A 319 20.43 -5.47 7.45
N PRO A 320 21.34 -6.44 7.21
CA PRO A 320 22.77 -6.18 7.31
C PRO A 320 23.26 -5.25 6.19
N GLU A 321 24.40 -4.58 6.37
CA GLU A 321 24.94 -3.65 5.37
C GLU A 321 25.19 -4.32 4.01
N ILE A 322 25.57 -5.61 4.02
CA ILE A 322 25.81 -6.38 2.78
C ILE A 322 24.58 -6.39 1.85
N PHE A 323 23.36 -6.24 2.36
CA PHE A 323 22.16 -6.18 1.53
C PHE A 323 22.09 -4.87 0.74
N ASN A 324 22.48 -3.75 1.34
CA ASN A 324 22.58 -2.48 0.63
C ASN A 324 23.68 -2.52 -0.43
N ASP A 325 24.78 -3.23 -0.19
CA ASP A 325 25.84 -3.42 -1.19
C ASP A 325 25.33 -4.26 -2.37
N ILE A 326 24.63 -5.36 -2.10
CA ILE A 326 23.97 -6.18 -3.13
C ILE A 326 22.96 -5.36 -3.94
N ILE A 327 22.12 -4.56 -3.28
CA ILE A 327 21.14 -3.68 -3.94
C ILE A 327 21.85 -2.71 -4.89
N LYS A 328 22.90 -2.02 -4.42
CA LYS A 328 23.66 -1.05 -5.22
C LYS A 328 24.33 -1.72 -6.43
N GLU A 329 24.97 -2.88 -6.22
CA GLU A 329 25.64 -3.63 -7.27
C GLU A 329 24.66 -4.09 -8.35
N LEU A 330 23.54 -4.71 -7.97
CA LEU A 330 22.53 -5.17 -8.92
C LEU A 330 21.83 -4.00 -9.62
N SER A 331 21.54 -2.91 -8.91
CA SER A 331 20.98 -1.70 -9.52
C SER A 331 21.91 -1.14 -10.60
N TYR A 332 23.22 -1.13 -10.34
CA TYR A 332 24.22 -0.76 -11.33
C TYR A 332 24.26 -1.74 -12.52
N LYS A 333 24.28 -3.05 -12.26
CA LYS A 333 24.29 -4.11 -13.28
C LYS A 333 23.12 -3.97 -14.28
N TYR A 334 21.91 -3.74 -13.77
CA TYR A 334 20.69 -3.63 -14.60
C TYR A 334 20.32 -2.19 -14.99
N LYS A 335 21.09 -1.19 -14.55
CA LYS A 335 20.82 0.25 -14.75
C LYS A 335 19.46 0.68 -14.21
N TYR A 336 19.04 0.09 -13.10
CA TYR A 336 17.82 0.46 -12.41
C TYR A 336 18.08 1.63 -11.45
N PRO A 337 17.20 2.65 -11.41
CA PRO A 337 17.35 3.75 -10.47
C PRO A 337 17.29 3.28 -9.02
N LEU A 338 18.17 3.84 -8.21
CA LEU A 338 18.30 3.56 -6.78
C LEU A 338 17.70 4.71 -5.96
N ALA A 339 16.72 4.40 -5.12
CA ALA A 339 16.27 5.30 -4.07
C ALA A 339 17.21 5.16 -2.86
N ASN A 340 18.05 6.17 -2.65
CA ASN A 340 19.02 6.24 -1.54
C ASN A 340 18.36 6.57 -0.19
N ILE A 341 17.36 5.77 0.19
CA ILE A 341 16.55 5.99 1.39
C ILE A 341 17.42 6.07 2.64
N ASP A 342 18.42 5.20 2.81
CA ASP A 342 19.26 5.19 4.02
C ASP A 342 20.06 6.49 4.17
N SER A 343 20.68 6.96 3.09
CA SER A 343 21.44 8.22 3.10
C SER A 343 20.54 9.43 3.30
N ILE A 344 19.35 9.44 2.69
CA ILE A 344 18.40 10.55 2.86
C ILE A 344 17.82 10.55 4.26
N PHE A 345 17.47 9.38 4.82
CA PHE A 345 17.00 9.29 6.20
C PHE A 345 18.04 9.80 7.18
N ASN A 346 19.31 9.45 6.99
CA ASN A 346 20.41 10.03 7.79
C ASN A 346 20.42 11.56 7.69
N ALA A 347 20.36 12.13 6.48
CA ALA A 347 20.36 13.58 6.29
C ALA A 347 19.18 14.31 6.96
N TYR A 348 18.05 13.62 7.15
CA TYR A 348 16.86 14.14 7.83
C TYR A 348 16.84 13.86 9.35
N SER A 349 17.79 13.10 9.86
CA SER A 349 17.90 12.77 11.27
C SER A 349 18.93 13.63 12.00
N ASP A 350 18.67 13.85 13.29
CA ASP A 350 19.61 14.54 14.16
C ASP A 350 20.96 13.82 14.14
N ASN A 351 22.05 14.60 14.14
CA ASN A 351 23.42 14.08 14.04
C ASN A 351 23.69 13.27 12.77
N ILE A 352 22.85 13.35 11.73
CA ILE A 352 23.02 12.60 10.48
C ILE A 352 22.99 11.07 10.71
N ILE A 353 22.29 10.60 11.75
CA ILE A 353 22.18 9.17 12.10
C ILE A 353 20.71 8.84 12.36
N VAL A 354 20.16 7.88 11.61
CA VAL A 354 18.74 7.48 11.71
C VAL A 354 18.36 7.04 13.12
N GLY A 355 17.26 7.60 13.62
CA GLY A 355 16.71 7.32 14.94
C GLY A 355 15.18 7.40 14.98
N ASN A 356 14.65 7.63 16.19
CA ASN A 356 13.23 7.65 16.53
C ASN A 356 12.43 8.74 15.84
N ASN A 357 13.09 9.75 15.24
CA ASN A 357 12.42 10.78 14.48
C ASN A 357 11.79 10.23 13.19
N LEU A 358 12.36 9.17 12.61
CA LEU A 358 11.87 8.53 11.38
C LEU A 358 11.54 7.05 11.53
N MET A 359 11.87 6.42 12.65
CA MET A 359 11.64 4.99 12.91
C MET A 359 10.88 4.76 14.21
N ILE A 360 9.90 3.86 14.21
CA ILE A 360 9.10 3.51 15.40
C ILE A 360 9.73 2.39 16.23
N ASP A 361 10.47 1.50 15.56
CA ASP A 361 11.22 0.40 16.13
C ASP A 361 12.55 0.27 15.35
N HIS A 362 13.17 -0.92 15.37
CA HIS A 362 14.42 -1.16 14.67
C HIS A 362 14.37 -0.99 13.14
N LEU A 363 13.21 -1.13 12.49
CA LEU A 363 13.14 -1.20 11.02
C LEU A 363 11.89 -0.59 10.36
N HIS A 364 10.83 -0.32 11.12
CA HIS A 364 9.60 0.25 10.60
C HIS A 364 9.63 1.78 10.71
N PRO A 365 9.43 2.50 9.60
CA PRO A 365 9.32 3.95 9.62
C PRO A 365 8.14 4.48 10.46
N THR A 366 8.27 5.71 10.95
CA THR A 366 7.13 6.54 11.40
C THR A 366 6.23 6.90 10.23
N LEU A 367 5.06 7.51 10.49
CA LEU A 367 4.21 8.01 9.41
C LEU A 367 4.98 9.06 8.58
N GLU A 368 5.74 9.93 9.23
CA GLU A 368 6.63 10.91 8.59
C GLU A 368 7.73 10.23 7.78
N GLY A 369 8.33 9.16 8.30
CA GLY A 369 9.30 8.34 7.56
C GLY A 369 8.70 7.72 6.30
N TYR A 370 7.47 7.19 6.36
CA TYR A 370 6.77 6.69 5.18
C TYR A 370 6.44 7.79 4.16
N GLN A 371 6.05 8.98 4.62
CA GLN A 371 5.84 10.12 3.73
C GLN A 371 7.14 10.56 3.06
N LEU A 372 8.27 10.55 3.78
CA LEU A 372 9.58 10.82 3.20
C LEU A 372 9.99 9.78 2.16
N MET A 373 9.79 8.48 2.43
CA MET A 373 9.97 7.42 1.42
C MET A 373 9.11 7.68 0.19
N GLY A 374 7.84 8.03 0.40
CA GLY A 374 6.90 8.36 -0.67
C GLY A 374 7.39 9.51 -1.54
N LYS A 375 7.92 10.59 -0.92
CA LYS A 375 8.52 11.72 -1.63
C LYS A 375 9.73 11.29 -2.47
N ILE A 376 10.68 10.56 -1.86
CA ILE A 376 11.90 10.09 -2.55
C ILE A 376 11.55 9.26 -3.79
N PHE A 377 10.65 8.27 -3.64
CA PHE A 377 10.22 7.46 -4.78
C PHE A 377 9.50 8.30 -5.82
N SER A 378 8.59 9.20 -5.44
CA SER A 378 7.83 10.02 -6.39
C SER A 378 8.70 10.96 -7.21
N GLU A 379 9.73 11.54 -6.60
CA GLU A 379 10.70 12.40 -7.28
C GLU A 379 11.54 11.61 -8.30
N LEU A 380 11.98 10.40 -7.94
CA LEU A 380 12.69 9.51 -8.87
C LEU A 380 11.80 9.09 -10.04
N ILE A 381 10.54 8.71 -9.76
CA ILE A 381 9.57 8.30 -10.78
C ILE A 381 9.27 9.46 -11.74
N SER A 382 9.20 10.68 -11.22
CA SER A 382 8.96 11.87 -12.05
C SER A 382 10.05 12.12 -13.10
N GLY A 383 11.25 11.55 -12.92
CA GLY A 383 12.35 11.65 -13.87
C GLY A 383 12.25 10.72 -15.07
N PHE A 384 11.27 9.80 -15.11
CA PHE A 384 11.14 8.84 -16.19
C PHE A 384 10.56 9.46 -17.47
N ASP A 385 11.22 9.23 -18.60
CA ASP A 385 10.85 9.81 -19.90
C ASP A 385 9.41 9.53 -20.34
N ILE A 386 8.86 8.38 -19.96
CA ILE A 386 7.47 8.00 -20.25
C ILE A 386 6.43 8.97 -19.64
N LEU A 387 6.82 9.70 -18.58
CA LEU A 387 5.99 10.71 -17.94
C LEU A 387 6.24 12.13 -18.47
N ASN A 388 7.43 12.39 -19.05
CA ASN A 388 7.88 13.71 -19.51
C ASN A 388 7.10 14.24 -20.74
N GLN A 389 6.30 13.41 -21.42
CA GLN A 389 5.50 13.81 -22.59
C GLN A 389 4.12 14.39 -22.24
N ASN A 390 3.78 14.51 -20.95
CA ASN A 390 2.42 14.86 -20.50
C ASN A 390 2.32 16.28 -19.95
N GLN A 391 1.11 16.85 -19.94
CA GLN A 391 0.84 18.11 -19.24
C GLN A 391 1.12 17.95 -17.73
N THR A 392 2.19 18.58 -17.27
CA THR A 392 2.52 18.71 -15.85
C THR A 392 1.93 20.00 -15.29
N VAL A 393 1.53 19.99 -14.03
CA VAL A 393 1.23 21.23 -13.30
C VAL A 393 2.51 22.01 -13.00
N THR A 394 2.41 23.34 -12.98
CA THR A 394 3.53 24.25 -12.64
C THR A 394 3.67 24.41 -11.12
N LEU A 395 3.77 23.29 -10.40
CA LEU A 395 4.03 23.27 -8.95
C LEU A 395 5.42 22.67 -8.70
N THR A 396 6.12 23.21 -7.71
CA THR A 396 7.39 22.66 -7.22
C THR A 396 7.15 21.36 -6.43
N SER A 397 8.20 20.54 -6.27
CA SER A 397 8.11 19.31 -5.45
C SER A 397 7.67 19.60 -4.02
N GLU A 398 8.12 20.71 -3.44
CA GLU A 398 7.78 21.17 -2.08
C GLU A 398 6.32 21.59 -1.96
N GLU A 399 5.78 22.28 -2.96
CA GLU A 399 4.35 22.63 -2.99
C GLU A 399 3.47 21.38 -3.09
N ILE A 400 3.85 20.42 -3.94
CA ILE A 400 3.13 19.14 -4.05
C ILE A 400 3.23 18.36 -2.73
N ASP A 401 4.41 18.29 -2.10
CA ASP A 401 4.59 17.64 -0.80
C ASP A 401 3.66 18.23 0.28
N GLY A 402 3.56 19.57 0.35
CA GLY A 402 2.63 20.25 1.26
C GLY A 402 1.17 19.90 0.99
N ILE A 403 0.76 19.82 -0.28
CA ILE A 403 -0.60 19.44 -0.68
C ILE A 403 -0.89 17.98 -0.32
N VAL A 404 0.04 17.07 -0.59
CA VAL A 404 -0.11 15.64 -0.27
C VAL A 404 -0.24 15.46 1.24
N LYS A 405 0.67 16.03 2.04
CA LYS A 405 0.64 15.90 3.51
C LYS A 405 -0.63 16.49 4.13
N SER A 406 -1.07 17.66 3.69
CA SER A 406 -2.30 18.29 4.20
C SER A 406 -3.58 17.53 3.85
N ASN A 407 -3.55 16.77 2.75
CA ASN A 407 -4.69 15.99 2.27
C ASN A 407 -4.52 14.48 2.47
N PHE A 408 -3.50 14.04 3.19
CA PHE A 408 -3.19 12.63 3.33
C PHE A 408 -4.35 11.89 4.02
N ALA A 409 -4.85 10.84 3.38
CA ALA A 409 -6.03 10.11 3.87
C ALA A 409 -5.63 9.15 5.00
N PHE A 410 -5.53 9.70 6.21
CA PHE A 410 -5.19 8.96 7.43
C PHE A 410 -5.98 9.51 8.61
N SER A 411 -6.98 8.76 9.09
CA SER A 411 -7.96 9.29 10.04
C SER A 411 -7.52 9.13 11.50
N LYS A 412 -8.32 9.68 12.43
CA LYS A 412 -8.11 9.44 13.86
C LYS A 412 -8.30 7.94 14.19
N LEU A 413 -9.24 7.32 13.47
CA LEU A 413 -9.30 5.90 13.12
C LEU A 413 -7.94 5.18 13.17
N ASP A 414 -7.23 5.40 12.07
CA ASP A 414 -5.97 4.77 11.70
C ASP A 414 -4.86 5.11 12.69
N SER A 415 -4.80 6.36 13.16
CA SER A 415 -3.82 6.80 14.16
C SER A 415 -3.93 6.00 15.46
N THR A 416 -5.15 5.79 15.97
CA THR A 416 -5.37 5.01 17.20
C THR A 416 -5.12 3.52 16.99
N VAL A 417 -5.50 2.97 15.83
CA VAL A 417 -5.16 1.57 15.45
C VAL A 417 -3.65 1.37 15.43
N SER A 418 -2.92 2.29 14.80
CA SER A 418 -1.47 2.24 14.68
C SER A 418 -0.83 2.32 16.07
N TYR A 419 -1.30 3.23 16.92
CA TYR A 419 -0.83 3.34 18.30
C TYR A 419 -1.00 2.03 19.09
N TYR A 420 -2.18 1.39 19.05
CA TYR A 420 -2.40 0.11 19.72
C TYR A 420 -1.60 -1.04 19.11
N THR A 421 -1.35 -0.99 17.81
CA THR A 421 -0.50 -1.97 17.11
C THR A 421 0.95 -1.85 17.57
N ILE A 422 1.47 -0.61 17.63
CA ILE A 422 2.82 -0.29 18.14
C ILE A 422 2.95 -0.73 19.60
N LEU A 423 1.96 -0.40 20.45
CA LEU A 423 1.96 -0.84 21.84
C LEU A 423 2.02 -2.37 21.97
N ASN A 424 1.23 -3.10 21.18
CA ASN A 424 1.24 -4.56 21.19
C ASN A 424 2.56 -5.13 20.64
N LEU A 425 3.19 -4.47 19.68
CA LEU A 425 4.48 -4.86 19.11
C LEU A 425 5.62 -4.70 20.12
N LEU A 426 5.78 -3.51 20.71
CA LEU A 426 6.86 -3.17 21.63
C LEU A 426 6.76 -3.89 22.99
N ASN A 427 5.66 -4.59 23.24
CA ASN A 427 5.43 -5.36 24.47
C ASN A 427 5.29 -6.88 24.20
N ASP A 428 5.89 -7.33 23.11
CA ASP A 428 6.08 -8.74 22.78
C ASP A 428 7.57 -8.99 22.50
N TRP A 429 7.96 -10.26 22.40
CA TRP A 429 9.31 -10.62 21.98
C TRP A 429 9.57 -10.08 20.56
N PRO A 430 10.78 -9.56 20.25
CA PRO A 430 12.00 -9.53 21.08
C PRO A 430 12.19 -8.26 21.94
N PHE A 431 11.21 -7.36 22.01
CA PHE A 431 11.35 -6.10 22.76
C PHE A 431 11.25 -6.31 24.28
N VAL A 432 10.56 -7.37 24.69
CA VAL A 432 10.48 -7.84 26.08
C VAL A 432 10.62 -9.36 26.13
N ASP A 433 11.19 -9.89 27.22
CA ASP A 433 11.44 -11.34 27.37
C ASP A 433 10.17 -12.18 27.34
N LYS A 434 9.08 -11.64 27.89
CA LYS A 434 7.76 -12.28 27.93
C LYS A 434 6.70 -11.28 27.53
N LYS A 435 5.81 -11.71 26.64
CA LYS A 435 4.67 -10.91 26.20
C LYS A 435 3.88 -10.38 27.41
N ASN A 436 3.68 -9.07 27.46
CA ASN A 436 2.83 -8.47 28.48
C ASN A 436 1.35 -8.58 28.08
N THR A 437 0.63 -9.51 28.71
CA THR A 437 -0.78 -9.79 28.41
C THR A 437 -1.76 -8.77 28.99
N GLY A 438 -1.37 -8.02 30.03
CA GLY A 438 -2.20 -7.03 30.72
C GLY A 438 -2.15 -5.62 30.14
N LEU A 439 -1.53 -5.44 28.96
CA LEU A 439 -1.21 -4.10 28.43
C LEU A 439 -2.42 -3.17 28.30
N PHE A 440 -3.55 -3.74 27.90
CA PHE A 440 -4.77 -3.00 27.62
C PHE A 440 -5.68 -2.87 28.86
N GLU A 441 -5.36 -3.55 29.97
CA GLU A 441 -6.13 -3.48 31.22
C GLU A 441 -6.02 -2.10 31.88
N GLY A 442 -4.93 -1.36 31.62
CA GLY A 442 -4.72 0.01 32.09
C GLY A 442 -5.15 1.11 31.12
N ILE A 443 -5.61 0.77 29.90
CA ILE A 443 -5.97 1.79 28.90
C ILE A 443 -7.42 2.22 29.12
N THR A 444 -7.60 3.50 29.45
CA THR A 444 -8.94 4.09 29.50
C THR A 444 -9.41 4.45 28.09
N PHE A 445 -10.45 3.76 27.60
CA PHE A 445 -11.12 4.15 26.36
C PHE A 445 -11.89 5.47 26.57
N LYS A 446 -11.46 6.52 25.88
CA LYS A 446 -12.03 7.87 26.00
C LYS A 446 -13.30 8.01 25.17
N ASN A 447 -13.36 7.33 24.02
CA ASN A 447 -14.52 7.38 23.14
C ASN A 447 -14.63 6.13 22.24
N LYS A 448 -15.62 6.16 21.33
CA LYS A 448 -15.93 5.07 20.40
C LYS A 448 -14.74 4.68 19.52
N ILE A 449 -13.86 5.61 19.15
CA ILE A 449 -12.69 5.36 18.32
C ILE A 449 -11.69 4.45 19.03
N ASP A 450 -11.45 4.68 20.32
CA ASP A 450 -10.56 3.82 21.11
C ASP A 450 -11.11 2.39 21.15
N SER A 451 -12.42 2.22 21.37
CA SER A 451 -13.05 0.90 21.35
C SER A 451 -12.98 0.22 19.97
N LEU A 452 -13.17 0.96 18.88
CA LEU A 452 -13.07 0.42 17.52
C LEU A 452 -11.63 0.01 17.18
N ALA A 453 -10.65 0.85 17.53
CA ALA A 453 -9.24 0.54 17.35
C ALA A 453 -8.82 -0.71 18.13
N TYR A 454 -9.26 -0.83 19.38
CA TYR A 454 -9.01 -2.02 20.19
C TYR A 454 -9.57 -3.29 19.53
N LYS A 455 -10.81 -3.23 19.03
CA LYS A 455 -11.45 -4.36 18.34
C LYS A 455 -10.69 -4.80 17.09
N ILE A 456 -10.20 -3.85 16.28
CA ILE A 456 -9.39 -4.17 15.10
C ILE A 456 -8.12 -4.94 15.53
N VAL A 457 -7.39 -4.41 16.53
CA VAL A 457 -6.09 -4.95 16.92
C VAL A 457 -6.19 -6.26 17.71
N LYS A 458 -7.23 -6.43 18.56
CA LYS A 458 -7.33 -7.53 19.53
C LYS A 458 -8.41 -8.56 19.22
N GLU A 459 -9.46 -8.19 18.50
CA GLU A 459 -10.63 -9.04 18.26
C GLU A 459 -10.80 -9.43 16.78
N ASN A 460 -9.79 -9.17 15.93
CA ASN A 460 -9.82 -9.42 14.49
C ASN A 460 -11.06 -8.79 13.81
N TYR A 461 -11.44 -7.60 14.29
CA TYR A 461 -12.59 -6.88 13.77
C TYR A 461 -12.26 -6.27 12.40
N ASN A 462 -13.21 -6.36 11.47
CA ASN A 462 -12.99 -5.89 10.10
C ASN A 462 -12.76 -4.37 10.06
N TRP A 463 -11.66 -3.97 9.41
CA TRP A 463 -11.23 -2.57 9.31
C TRP A 463 -12.29 -1.69 8.60
N GLU A 464 -12.82 -2.12 7.45
CA GLU A 464 -13.86 -1.37 6.72
C GLU A 464 -15.10 -1.14 7.61
N THR A 465 -15.56 -2.19 8.29
CA THR A 465 -16.70 -2.09 9.23
C THR A 465 -16.45 -1.09 10.35
N ALA A 466 -15.24 -1.06 10.91
CA ALA A 466 -14.90 -0.09 11.95
C ALA A 466 -14.93 1.35 11.45
N HIS A 467 -14.40 1.63 10.26
CA HIS A 467 -14.50 2.95 9.63
C HIS A 467 -15.96 3.33 9.33
N HIS A 468 -16.80 2.36 8.95
CA HIS A 468 -18.24 2.57 8.81
C HIS A 468 -18.91 3.00 10.12
N GLU A 469 -18.58 2.36 11.24
CA GLU A 469 -19.08 2.76 12.55
C GLU A 469 -18.52 4.13 12.98
N ALA A 470 -17.25 4.42 12.68
CA ALA A 470 -16.60 5.68 13.01
C ALA A 470 -17.27 6.87 12.32
N TYR A 471 -17.48 6.84 11.00
CA TYR A 471 -18.10 7.98 10.32
C TYR A 471 -19.55 8.19 10.78
N LYS A 472 -20.33 7.12 11.04
CA LYS A 472 -21.70 7.25 11.57
C LYS A 472 -21.70 7.91 12.95
N TRP A 473 -20.76 7.52 13.80
CA TRP A 473 -20.58 8.12 15.12
C TRP A 473 -20.21 9.60 15.01
N TYR A 474 -19.22 9.97 14.18
CA TYR A 474 -18.86 11.36 13.95
C TYR A 474 -20.01 12.20 13.40
N LEU A 475 -20.78 11.66 12.45
CA LEU A 475 -21.97 12.31 11.92
C LEU A 475 -23.01 12.59 13.02
N SER A 476 -23.25 11.61 13.91
CA SER A 476 -24.17 11.78 15.05
C SER A 476 -23.72 12.85 16.06
N LYS A 477 -22.42 13.17 16.08
CA LYS A 477 -21.83 14.21 16.93
C LYS A 477 -21.73 15.57 16.23
N GLY A 478 -22.08 15.64 14.95
CA GLY A 478 -21.90 16.84 14.12
C GLY A 478 -20.43 17.14 13.81
N ASP A 479 -19.52 16.17 13.98
CA ASP A 479 -18.10 16.33 13.65
C ASP A 479 -17.88 16.07 12.15
N ILE A 480 -18.08 17.12 11.37
CA ILE A 480 -18.01 17.08 9.90
C ILE A 480 -16.59 16.78 9.40
N ASN A 481 -15.56 17.21 10.14
CA ASN A 481 -14.17 17.04 9.72
C ASN A 481 -13.77 15.58 9.78
N ASN A 482 -14.00 14.92 10.91
CA ASN A 482 -13.68 13.50 11.03
C ASN A 482 -14.64 12.63 10.21
N PHE A 483 -15.93 12.98 10.13
CA PHE A 483 -16.88 12.31 9.24
C PHE A 483 -16.39 12.25 7.79
N SER A 484 -15.99 13.40 7.24
CA SER A 484 -15.47 13.47 5.87
C SER A 484 -14.12 12.75 5.72
N MET A 485 -13.25 12.82 6.73
CA MET A 485 -11.97 12.09 6.68
C MET A 485 -12.17 10.57 6.61
N GLU A 486 -13.07 10.00 7.42
CA GLU A 486 -13.33 8.55 7.40
C GLU A 486 -13.87 8.08 6.04
N LEU A 487 -14.77 8.85 5.41
CA LEU A 487 -15.28 8.51 4.07
C LEU A 487 -14.20 8.67 2.99
N LYS A 488 -13.29 9.64 3.15
CA LYS A 488 -12.14 9.79 2.26
C LYS A 488 -11.19 8.60 2.35
N VAL A 489 -10.91 8.12 3.57
CA VAL A 489 -10.09 6.91 3.82
C VAL A 489 -10.70 5.69 3.14
N LEU A 490 -12.01 5.45 3.33
CA LEU A 490 -12.73 4.33 2.71
C LEU A 490 -12.71 4.41 1.18
N TYR A 491 -12.97 5.58 0.60
CA TYR A 491 -12.91 5.76 -0.85
C TYR A 491 -11.50 5.55 -1.42
N LYS A 492 -10.47 6.08 -0.75
CA LYS A 492 -9.08 5.91 -1.20
C LYS A 492 -8.62 4.46 -1.16
N GLN A 493 -9.10 3.67 -0.18
CA GLN A 493 -8.85 2.24 -0.08
C GLN A 493 -9.67 1.43 -1.10
N TYR A 494 -10.94 1.80 -1.32
CA TYR A 494 -11.87 1.10 -2.21
C TYR A 494 -12.39 2.01 -3.32
N PRO A 495 -11.55 2.40 -4.31
CA PRO A 495 -11.92 3.37 -5.34
C PRO A 495 -12.98 2.86 -6.33
N PHE A 496 -13.37 1.59 -6.25
CA PHE A 496 -14.47 0.98 -7.00
C PHE A 496 -15.83 1.06 -6.29
N ARG A 497 -15.86 1.55 -5.04
CA ARG A 497 -17.06 1.71 -4.20
C ARG A 497 -17.52 3.17 -4.21
N TYR A 498 -18.27 3.54 -5.23
CA TYR A 498 -18.74 4.91 -5.44
C TYR A 498 -19.81 5.36 -4.43
N ASP A 499 -20.42 4.40 -3.73
CA ASP A 499 -21.41 4.65 -2.69
C ASP A 499 -20.87 5.53 -1.55
N TYR A 500 -19.56 5.47 -1.27
CA TYR A 500 -18.92 6.37 -0.31
C TYR A 500 -18.94 7.83 -0.75
N LEU A 501 -18.70 8.09 -2.04
CA LEU A 501 -18.71 9.44 -2.60
C LEU A 501 -20.13 10.02 -2.58
N ASP A 502 -21.10 9.23 -3.01
CA ASP A 502 -22.52 9.62 -3.01
C ASP A 502 -23.03 9.97 -1.63
N TYR A 503 -22.77 9.08 -0.68
CA TYR A 503 -23.19 9.27 0.70
C TYR A 503 -22.53 10.49 1.34
N ALA A 504 -21.21 10.65 1.15
CA ALA A 504 -20.47 11.81 1.66
C ALA A 504 -21.02 13.12 1.09
N ALA A 505 -21.15 13.21 -0.24
CA ALA A 505 -21.66 14.40 -0.92
C ALA A 505 -23.08 14.75 -0.44
N ALA A 506 -23.99 13.78 -0.38
CA ALA A 506 -25.37 14.01 0.02
C ALA A 506 -25.48 14.53 1.47
N GLU A 507 -24.77 13.92 2.42
CA GLU A 507 -24.81 14.34 3.82
C GLU A 507 -24.14 15.71 4.03
N LEU A 508 -23.00 15.96 3.40
CA LEU A 508 -22.30 17.25 3.52
C LEU A 508 -23.12 18.41 2.92
N LEU A 509 -23.84 18.17 1.82
CA LEU A 509 -24.74 19.17 1.23
C LEU A 509 -25.93 19.47 2.16
N LYS A 510 -26.53 18.46 2.81
CA LYS A 510 -27.59 18.67 3.83
C LYS A 510 -27.09 19.51 5.00
N LEU A 511 -25.84 19.28 5.42
CA LEU A 511 -25.15 20.02 6.48
C LEU A 511 -24.60 21.38 6.01
N LYS A 512 -24.76 21.73 4.73
CA LYS A 512 -24.23 22.96 4.11
C LYS A 512 -22.70 23.08 4.20
N ALA A 513 -22.00 21.96 4.36
CA ALA A 513 -20.55 21.87 4.40
C ALA A 513 -19.95 21.82 2.98
N TYR A 514 -20.21 22.87 2.20
CA TYR A 514 -19.94 22.89 0.76
C TYR A 514 -18.47 22.62 0.38
N GLY A 515 -17.52 23.19 1.12
CA GLY A 515 -16.09 22.98 0.83
C GLY A 515 -15.64 21.52 1.01
N LYS A 516 -16.24 20.77 1.94
CA LYS A 516 -15.99 19.33 2.09
C LYS A 516 -16.76 18.53 1.03
N ALA A 517 -17.99 18.93 0.71
CA ALA A 517 -18.81 18.29 -0.31
C ALA A 517 -18.14 18.35 -1.70
N GLU A 518 -17.48 19.47 -2.01
CA GLU A 518 -16.80 19.70 -3.30
C GLU A 518 -15.83 18.57 -3.64
N TYR A 519 -15.02 18.10 -2.69
CA TYR A 519 -14.09 16.99 -2.90
C TYR A 519 -14.80 15.71 -3.40
N PHE A 520 -15.87 15.30 -2.72
CA PHE A 520 -16.58 14.06 -3.05
C PHE A 520 -17.37 14.18 -4.36
N LEU A 521 -17.97 15.34 -4.61
CA LEU A 521 -18.64 15.64 -5.87
C LEU A 521 -17.65 15.62 -7.04
N TYR A 522 -16.46 16.19 -6.85
CA TYR A 522 -15.42 16.24 -7.87
C TYR A 522 -14.86 14.86 -8.17
N GLU A 523 -14.52 14.08 -7.14
CA GLU A 523 -14.04 12.71 -7.32
C GLU A 523 -15.09 11.82 -8.00
N LYS A 524 -16.38 11.99 -7.66
CA LYS A 524 -17.46 11.28 -8.35
C LYS A 524 -17.55 11.70 -9.82
N TYR A 525 -17.56 13.01 -10.09
CA TYR A 525 -17.67 13.56 -11.43
C TYR A 525 -16.52 13.11 -12.35
N LYS A 526 -15.31 12.93 -11.80
CA LYS A 526 -14.15 12.38 -12.52
C LYS A 526 -14.36 10.94 -12.99
N ILE A 527 -15.07 10.14 -12.20
CA ILE A 527 -15.35 8.73 -12.50
C ILE A 527 -16.50 8.65 -13.51
N GLU A 528 -17.62 9.27 -13.16
CA GLU A 528 -18.84 9.27 -13.96
C GLU A 528 -19.46 10.67 -13.94
N PRO A 529 -19.31 11.46 -15.02
CA PRO A 529 -19.93 12.76 -15.12
C PRO A 529 -21.46 12.67 -15.04
N ASP A 530 -22.03 13.13 -13.93
CA ASP A 530 -23.47 13.17 -13.72
C ASP A 530 -23.99 14.61 -13.51
N GLU A 531 -25.29 14.81 -13.75
CA GLU A 531 -25.92 16.12 -13.67
C GLU A 531 -25.88 16.71 -12.26
N PHE A 532 -26.08 15.87 -11.24
CA PHE A 532 -26.14 16.30 -9.85
C PHE A 532 -24.78 16.83 -9.39
N SER A 533 -23.71 16.08 -9.64
CA SER A 533 -22.34 16.47 -9.32
C SER A 533 -21.94 17.74 -10.08
N ALA A 534 -22.18 17.79 -11.39
CA ALA A 534 -21.90 18.96 -12.21
C ALA A 534 -22.65 20.21 -11.72
N LYS A 535 -23.93 20.08 -11.37
CA LYS A 535 -24.74 21.19 -10.85
C LYS A 535 -24.18 21.73 -9.55
N TRP A 536 -23.88 20.86 -8.60
CA TRP A 536 -23.36 21.29 -7.30
C TRP A 536 -21.94 21.84 -7.39
N LEU A 537 -21.04 21.23 -8.15
CA LEU A 537 -19.70 21.77 -8.42
C LEU A 537 -19.80 23.18 -9.03
N GLY A 538 -20.70 23.36 -10.00
CA GLY A 538 -20.97 24.64 -10.61
C GLY A 538 -21.48 25.70 -9.62
N ASN A 539 -22.40 25.31 -8.73
CA ASN A 539 -22.94 26.19 -7.69
C ASN A 539 -21.88 26.57 -6.64
N ILE A 540 -21.06 25.62 -6.20
CA ILE A 540 -19.99 25.83 -5.23
C ILE A 540 -18.94 26.78 -5.82
N ASN A 541 -18.51 26.54 -7.06
CA ASN A 541 -17.55 27.40 -7.75
C ASN A 541 -18.12 28.80 -7.99
N LEU A 542 -19.41 28.93 -8.28
CA LEU A 542 -20.07 30.24 -8.39
C LEU A 542 -20.02 31.01 -7.07
N PHE A 543 -20.28 30.33 -5.95
CA PHE A 543 -20.22 30.91 -4.60
C PHE A 543 -18.78 31.31 -4.22
N ASN A 544 -17.79 30.51 -4.59
CA ASN A 544 -16.37 30.75 -4.35
C ASN A 544 -15.76 31.79 -5.32
N ASN A 545 -16.56 32.42 -6.19
CA ASN A 545 -16.13 33.36 -7.24
C ASN A 545 -15.23 32.76 -8.34
N ASN A 546 -15.17 31.43 -8.45
CA ASN A 546 -14.49 30.71 -9.54
C ASN A 546 -15.39 30.66 -10.77
N PHE A 547 -15.69 31.83 -11.36
CA PHE A 547 -16.75 31.95 -12.36
C PHE A 547 -16.52 31.11 -13.63
N SER A 548 -15.26 30.98 -14.07
CA SER A 548 -14.90 30.16 -15.25
C SER A 548 -15.24 28.68 -15.03
N GLU A 549 -14.85 28.12 -13.89
CA GLU A 549 -15.17 26.73 -13.52
C GLU A 549 -16.67 26.55 -13.29
N ALA A 550 -17.32 27.54 -12.66
CA ALA A 550 -18.78 27.54 -12.51
C ALA A 550 -19.47 27.42 -13.87
N VAL A 551 -19.07 28.21 -14.87
CA VAL A 551 -19.60 28.12 -16.24
C VAL A 551 -19.38 26.71 -16.83
N ASN A 552 -18.18 26.15 -16.68
CA ASN A 552 -17.84 24.83 -17.21
C ASN A 552 -18.78 23.74 -16.65
N TYR A 553 -18.88 23.63 -15.33
CA TYR A 553 -19.70 22.62 -14.67
C TYR A 553 -21.20 22.86 -14.87
N LEU A 554 -21.69 24.11 -14.81
CA LEU A 554 -23.12 24.40 -15.03
C LEU A 554 -23.54 24.11 -16.48
N LYS A 555 -22.68 24.36 -17.47
CA LYS A 555 -22.92 23.95 -18.86
C LYS A 555 -22.92 22.43 -19.01
N ALA A 556 -22.01 21.73 -18.34
CA ALA A 556 -21.97 20.27 -18.34
C ALA A 556 -23.25 19.67 -17.73
N SER A 557 -23.70 20.21 -16.60
CA SER A 557 -24.99 19.86 -15.97
C SER A 557 -26.15 20.04 -16.94
N LEU A 558 -26.27 21.19 -17.61
CA LEU A 558 -27.33 21.44 -18.60
C LEU A 558 -27.23 20.56 -19.86
N LYS A 559 -26.03 20.11 -20.22
CA LYS A 559 -25.85 19.16 -21.32
C LYS A 559 -26.39 17.77 -20.95
N LEU A 560 -26.24 17.38 -19.69
CA LEU A 560 -26.74 16.11 -19.15
C LEU A 560 -28.25 16.17 -18.87
N ASN A 561 -28.77 17.32 -18.42
CA ASN A 561 -30.20 17.59 -18.25
C ASN A 561 -30.55 19.05 -18.61
N GLY A 562 -31.13 19.27 -19.79
CA GLY A 562 -31.34 20.61 -20.34
C GLY A 562 -32.43 21.46 -19.69
N ASN A 563 -33.16 20.92 -18.71
CA ASN A 563 -34.42 21.52 -18.22
C ASN A 563 -34.37 21.99 -16.76
N ASP A 564 -33.25 22.54 -16.29
CA ASP A 564 -33.15 23.11 -14.94
C ASP A 564 -33.06 24.65 -14.94
N ALA A 565 -34.17 25.30 -14.57
CA ALA A 565 -34.24 26.75 -14.44
C ALA A 565 -33.25 27.32 -13.40
N GLN A 566 -32.98 26.60 -12.30
CA GLN A 566 -32.02 27.05 -11.29
C GLN A 566 -30.60 27.07 -11.84
N THR A 567 -30.21 26.03 -12.57
CA THR A 567 -28.88 25.93 -13.19
C THR A 567 -28.71 26.98 -14.30
N LEU A 568 -29.74 27.25 -15.10
CA LEU A 568 -29.73 28.37 -16.06
C LEU A 568 -29.60 29.73 -15.38
N PHE A 569 -30.32 29.95 -14.28
CA PHE A 569 -30.17 31.18 -13.49
C PHE A 569 -28.73 31.33 -12.99
N ASN A 570 -28.18 30.31 -12.34
CA ASN A 570 -26.81 30.34 -11.82
C ASN A 570 -25.76 30.52 -12.94
N LEU A 571 -25.96 29.90 -14.10
CA LEU A 571 -25.08 30.07 -15.27
C LEU A 571 -25.12 31.52 -15.78
N SER A 572 -26.30 32.15 -15.80
CA SER A 572 -26.43 33.55 -16.18
C SER A 572 -25.74 34.49 -15.18
N VAL A 573 -25.74 34.15 -13.88
CA VAL A 573 -24.99 34.88 -12.84
C VAL A 573 -23.49 34.73 -13.06
N ALA A 574 -23.01 33.52 -13.36
CA ALA A 574 -21.60 33.30 -13.69
C ALA A 574 -21.16 34.13 -14.90
N TYR A 575 -21.94 34.13 -15.99
CA TYR A 575 -21.66 34.97 -17.17
C TYR A 575 -21.69 36.47 -16.86
N LEU A 576 -22.66 36.94 -16.08
CA LEU A 576 -22.73 38.35 -15.66
C LEU A 576 -21.46 38.75 -14.90
N ARG A 577 -21.01 37.90 -13.97
CA ARG A 577 -19.80 38.15 -13.17
C ARG A 577 -18.52 38.13 -14.01
N MET A 578 -18.49 37.39 -15.11
CA MET A 578 -17.42 37.42 -16.11
C MET A 578 -17.53 38.57 -17.12
N GLY A 579 -18.54 39.44 -17.02
CA GLY A 579 -18.79 40.52 -17.99
C GLY A 579 -19.36 40.06 -19.34
N SER A 580 -19.75 38.79 -19.46
CA SER A 580 -20.35 38.22 -20.67
C SER A 580 -21.86 38.50 -20.72
N TYR A 581 -22.24 39.78 -20.88
CA TYR A 581 -23.63 40.24 -20.76
C TYR A 581 -24.59 39.61 -21.78
N ASP A 582 -24.18 39.42 -23.04
CA ASP A 582 -25.01 38.78 -24.07
C ASP A 582 -25.33 37.31 -23.73
N SER A 583 -24.31 36.57 -23.28
CA SER A 583 -24.47 35.19 -22.81
C SER A 583 -25.36 35.12 -21.57
N ALA A 584 -25.21 36.06 -20.64
CA ALA A 584 -26.06 36.16 -19.46
C ALA A 584 -27.53 36.41 -19.84
N LEU A 585 -27.80 37.37 -20.75
CA LEU A 585 -29.15 37.69 -21.20
C LEU A 585 -29.78 36.52 -21.98
N THR A 586 -29.02 35.88 -22.86
CA THR A 586 -29.51 34.70 -23.59
C THR A 586 -29.88 33.57 -22.63
N THR A 587 -29.05 33.36 -21.60
CA THR A 587 -29.28 32.30 -20.61
C THR A 587 -30.46 32.63 -19.68
N ILE A 588 -30.62 33.88 -19.25
CA ILE A 588 -31.74 34.27 -18.38
C ILE A 588 -33.09 34.19 -19.10
N ILE A 589 -33.13 34.46 -20.41
CA ILE A 589 -34.33 34.27 -21.24
C ILE A 589 -34.72 32.79 -21.29
N LYS A 590 -33.74 31.88 -21.43
CA LYS A 590 -34.00 30.44 -21.35
C LYS A 590 -34.53 30.03 -19.96
N CYS A 591 -33.96 30.58 -18.89
CA CYS A 591 -34.45 30.36 -17.52
C CYS A 591 -35.93 30.75 -17.38
N LEU A 592 -36.30 31.95 -17.86
CA LEU A 592 -37.69 32.45 -17.81
C LEU A 592 -38.64 31.70 -18.75
N LYS A 593 -38.12 31.09 -19.83
CA LYS A 593 -38.92 30.20 -20.68
C LYS A 593 -39.29 28.91 -19.95
N LEU A 594 -38.39 28.36 -19.14
CA LEU A 594 -38.65 27.17 -18.32
C LEU A 594 -39.50 27.48 -17.08
N ASN A 595 -39.20 28.58 -16.39
CA ASN A 595 -39.95 29.05 -15.24
C ASN A 595 -40.29 30.54 -15.39
N PRO A 596 -41.45 30.87 -15.97
CA PRO A 596 -41.90 32.25 -16.14
C PRO A 596 -42.11 33.02 -14.83
N ASN A 597 -42.16 32.33 -13.69
CA ASN A 597 -42.38 32.94 -12.36
C ASN A 597 -41.10 33.08 -11.54
N TYR A 598 -39.93 32.79 -12.12
CA TYR A 598 -38.65 32.92 -11.43
C TYR A 598 -38.33 34.41 -11.16
N ALA A 599 -38.69 34.90 -9.96
CA ALA A 599 -38.67 36.33 -9.62
C ALA A 599 -37.29 36.98 -9.82
N ASN A 600 -36.23 36.36 -9.30
CA ASN A 600 -34.87 36.88 -9.45
C ASN A 600 -34.43 36.96 -10.92
N ALA A 601 -34.91 36.05 -11.78
CA ALA A 601 -34.56 36.04 -13.19
C ALA A 601 -35.23 37.18 -13.96
N LYS A 602 -36.45 37.58 -13.59
CA LYS A 602 -37.12 38.76 -14.17
C LYS A 602 -36.35 40.03 -13.86
N THR A 603 -35.99 40.23 -12.60
CA THR A 603 -35.21 41.39 -12.14
C THR A 603 -33.87 41.46 -12.87
N MET A 604 -33.17 40.33 -12.96
CA MET A 604 -31.87 40.23 -13.61
C MET A 604 -31.95 40.49 -15.13
N LYS A 605 -33.01 40.02 -15.81
CA LYS A 605 -33.24 40.32 -17.23
C LYS A 605 -33.34 41.83 -17.47
N ILE A 606 -34.12 42.55 -16.67
CA ILE A 606 -34.28 44.02 -16.78
C ILE A 606 -32.92 44.71 -16.59
N GLN A 607 -32.13 44.27 -15.59
CA GLN A 607 -30.79 44.81 -15.34
C GLN A 607 -29.86 44.58 -16.55
N LEU A 608 -29.83 43.37 -17.10
CA LEU A 608 -29.00 43.02 -18.26
C LEU A 608 -29.40 43.81 -19.52
N GLU A 609 -30.70 43.95 -19.79
CA GLU A 609 -31.21 44.77 -20.91
C GLU A 609 -30.83 46.25 -20.73
N GLY A 610 -30.85 46.77 -19.50
CA GLY A 610 -30.41 48.13 -19.20
C GLY A 610 -28.90 48.34 -19.41
N LEU A 611 -28.08 47.35 -19.06
CA LEU A 611 -26.63 47.39 -19.28
C LEU A 611 -26.27 47.37 -20.78
N LEU A 612 -26.98 46.58 -21.58
CA LEU A 612 -26.74 46.46 -23.03
C LEU A 612 -27.27 47.66 -23.84
N LYS A 613 -28.18 48.47 -23.28
CA LYS A 613 -28.73 49.68 -23.92
C LYS A 613 -27.91 50.94 -23.68
N LYS A 614 -26.94 50.93 -22.76
CA LYS A 614 -26.04 52.08 -22.55
C LYS A 614 -24.96 52.07 -23.66
N PRO A 615 -24.76 53.17 -24.40
CA PRO A 615 -23.68 53.25 -25.38
C PRO A 615 -22.33 53.07 -24.67
N ARG A 616 -21.45 52.24 -25.25
CA ARG A 616 -20.11 51.94 -24.71
C ARG A 616 -19.20 53.15 -24.75
#